data_AF-A0A7J3ZNY6-F1
#
_entry.id   AF-A0A7J3ZNY6-F1
#
_cell.length_a   1.000
_cell.length_b   1.000
_cell.length_c   1.000
_cell.angle_alpha   90.00
_cell.angle_beta   90.00
_cell.angle_gamma   90.00
#
_symmetry.space_group_name_H-M   'P 1'
#
loop_
_entity.id
_entity.type
_entity.pdbx_description
1 polymer ?
#
loop_
_entity_poly.entity_id
_entity_poly.type
_entity_poly.pdbx_seq_one_letter_code
_entity_poly.pdbx_strand_id
1 'polypeptide(L)'
;MPLQRFRFNLRKTTRYILYLAIILLIQYASATLFISEGLSDPTLLKISLGERLPQIHLSIILHLIPLNVVTIIFFNLIYLERYLSVASRKTMMPVKAGGKSLSKTVQFAQSIYGGSLGIILLFAFSSLITFILICPSTLHKFVVDLYWSNILFKSIIEWTRQINSSLIGILSSFAISFRNSIWGLIKPLSETLLNLDVIWKYLIYQNIIAWVPSTIVLVYVKHGERRRKTA
;
A
#
# COMPACT_ATOMS: atom_id res chain seq x y z
N MET A 1 -41.37 -2.68 11.19
CA MET A 1 -39.90 -2.81 11.19
C MET A 1 -39.45 -3.37 9.85
N PRO A 2 -38.90 -2.58 8.90
CA PRO A 2 -38.31 -3.16 7.72
C PRO A 2 -36.80 -3.39 7.97
N LEU A 3 -36.40 -4.67 7.95
CA LEU A 3 -35.02 -5.11 7.88
C LEU A 3 -34.36 -4.50 6.63
N GLN A 4 -33.54 -3.48 6.86
CA GLN A 4 -32.85 -2.73 5.82
C GLN A 4 -31.74 -3.60 5.24
N ARG A 5 -31.93 -4.01 3.98
CA ARG A 5 -31.01 -4.79 3.13
C ARG A 5 -29.54 -4.40 3.31
N PHE A 6 -28.77 -5.28 3.96
CA PHE A 6 -27.31 -5.23 3.98
C PHE A 6 -26.78 -5.69 2.60
N ARG A 7 -26.84 -4.84 1.57
CA ARG A 7 -26.15 -5.12 0.30
C ARG A 7 -24.65 -4.93 0.51
N PHE A 8 -23.95 -6.02 0.81
CA PHE A 8 -22.49 -6.05 0.82
C PHE A 8 -21.96 -5.64 -0.56
N ASN A 9 -21.22 -4.54 -0.61
CA ASN A 9 -20.49 -4.16 -1.80
C ASN A 9 -19.20 -5.01 -1.85
N LEU A 10 -19.28 -6.18 -2.49
CA LEU A 10 -18.18 -7.15 -2.57
C LEU A 10 -16.85 -6.52 -2.99
N ARG A 11 -16.86 -5.61 -3.98
CA ARG A 11 -15.64 -4.92 -4.43
C ARG A 11 -15.04 -4.02 -3.35
N LYS A 12 -15.87 -3.43 -2.49
CA LYS A 12 -15.41 -2.59 -1.38
C LYS A 12 -14.87 -3.45 -0.24
N THR A 13 -15.54 -4.55 0.10
CA THR A 13 -15.08 -5.47 1.15
C THR A 13 -13.78 -6.17 0.76
N THR A 14 -13.62 -6.59 -0.50
CA THR A 14 -12.36 -7.21 -0.97
C THR A 14 -11.16 -6.28 -0.81
N ARG A 15 -11.32 -4.97 -1.08
CA ARG A 15 -10.23 -3.99 -0.90
C ARG A 15 -9.82 -3.83 0.56
N TYR A 16 -10.78 -3.77 1.48
CA TYR A 16 -10.47 -3.70 2.91
C TYR A 16 -9.80 -4.97 3.43
N ILE A 17 -10.27 -6.14 2.98
CA ILE A 17 -9.67 -7.43 3.38
C ILE A 17 -8.23 -7.51 2.88
N LEU A 18 -7.97 -7.16 1.60
CA LEU A 18 -6.63 -7.16 1.04
C LEU A 18 -5.71 -6.18 1.78
N TYR A 19 -6.18 -4.97 2.07
CA TYR A 19 -5.40 -3.98 2.81
C TYR A 19 -5.07 -4.46 4.22
N LEU A 20 -6.04 -5.04 4.93
CA LEU A 20 -5.85 -5.59 6.26
C LEU A 20 -4.87 -6.77 6.25
N ALA A 21 -4.97 -7.66 5.25
CA ALA A 21 -4.02 -8.76 5.06
C ALA A 21 -2.59 -8.25 4.84
N ILE A 22 -2.41 -7.20 4.01
CA ILE A 22 -1.10 -6.57 3.79
C ILE A 22 -0.53 -5.98 5.08
N ILE A 23 -1.35 -5.25 5.86
CA ILE A 23 -0.87 -4.68 7.13
C ILE A 23 -0.51 -5.77 8.12
N LEU A 24 -1.31 -6.82 8.24
CA LEU A 24 -0.99 -7.95 9.10
C LEU A 24 0.32 -8.63 8.69
N LEU A 25 0.55 -8.80 7.38
CA LEU A 25 1.78 -9.37 6.86
C LEU A 25 3.00 -8.49 7.16
N ILE A 26 2.87 -7.17 7.01
CA ILE A 26 3.93 -6.22 7.41
C ILE A 26 4.19 -6.31 8.90
N GLN A 27 3.15 -6.29 9.74
CA GLN A 27 3.29 -6.35 11.19
C GLN A 27 3.90 -7.68 11.67
N TYR A 28 3.52 -8.79 11.03
CA TYR A 28 4.11 -10.08 11.29
C TYR A 28 5.60 -10.09 10.91
N ALA A 29 5.97 -9.60 9.72
CA ALA A 29 7.36 -9.49 9.30
C ALA A 29 8.19 -8.59 10.23
N SER A 30 7.63 -7.46 10.67
CA SER A 30 8.28 -6.62 11.66
C SER A 30 8.49 -7.36 12.98
N ALA A 31 7.46 -8.03 13.51
CA ALA A 31 7.60 -8.77 14.76
C ALA A 31 8.66 -9.87 14.68
N THR A 32 8.70 -10.63 13.57
CA THR A 32 9.71 -11.69 13.39
C THR A 32 11.13 -11.14 13.27
N LEU A 33 11.32 -9.99 12.61
CA LEU A 33 12.62 -9.30 12.58
C LEU A 33 13.11 -8.96 13.99
N PHE A 34 12.27 -8.35 14.81
CA PHE A 34 12.68 -8.00 16.18
C PHE A 34 12.86 -9.22 17.09
N ILE A 35 12.07 -10.28 16.92
CA ILE A 35 12.31 -11.56 17.61
C ILE A 35 13.69 -12.11 17.25
N SER A 36 14.11 -12.01 15.98
CA SER A 36 15.44 -12.44 15.54
C SER A 36 16.58 -11.60 16.14
N GLU A 37 16.31 -10.36 16.51
CA GLU A 37 17.25 -9.48 17.25
C GLU A 37 17.26 -9.75 18.76
N GLY A 38 16.48 -10.72 19.25
CA GLY A 38 16.42 -11.08 20.67
C GLY A 38 15.24 -10.45 21.42
N LEU A 39 14.24 -9.90 20.73
CA LEU A 39 13.01 -9.44 21.38
C LEU A 39 12.28 -10.64 22.01
N SER A 40 12.25 -10.65 23.34
CA SER A 40 11.48 -11.60 24.14
C SER A 40 10.50 -10.84 25.02
N ASP A 41 9.31 -11.40 25.23
CA ASP A 41 8.30 -10.77 26.09
C ASP A 41 8.46 -11.27 27.54
N PRO A 42 8.85 -10.41 28.49
CA PRO A 42 8.91 -10.78 29.90
C PRO A 42 7.51 -10.93 30.53
N THR A 43 6.47 -10.42 29.87
CA THR A 43 5.09 -10.30 30.38
C THR A 43 4.11 -11.15 29.59
N LEU A 44 4.27 -12.48 29.67
CA LEU A 44 3.31 -13.43 29.10
C LEU A 44 2.02 -13.48 29.93
N LEU A 45 0.92 -12.96 29.39
CA LEU A 45 -0.41 -13.16 29.94
C LEU A 45 -0.86 -14.59 29.68
N LYS A 46 -1.06 -15.34 30.76
CA LYS A 46 -1.64 -16.68 30.73
C LYS A 46 -3.12 -16.56 31.03
N ILE A 47 -3.96 -16.74 30.01
CA ILE A 47 -5.41 -16.77 30.19
C ILE A 47 -5.83 -18.24 30.23
N SER A 48 -6.21 -18.72 31.41
CA SER A 48 -6.83 -20.03 31.58
C SER A 48 -8.34 -19.88 31.41
N LEU A 49 -8.89 -20.42 30.32
CA LEU A 49 -10.34 -20.40 30.08
C LEU A 49 -11.08 -21.57 30.78
N GLY A 50 -10.41 -22.29 31.69
CA GLY A 50 -10.96 -23.42 32.45
C GLY A 50 -10.12 -24.69 32.27
N GLU A 51 -10.30 -25.66 33.17
CA GLU A 51 -9.45 -26.87 33.26
C GLU A 51 -9.43 -27.75 32.00
N ARG A 52 -10.40 -27.60 31.10
CA ARG A 52 -10.52 -28.38 29.86
C ARG A 52 -10.20 -27.59 28.58
N LEU A 53 -9.86 -26.31 28.69
CA LEU A 53 -9.60 -25.47 27.53
C LEU A 53 -8.10 -25.17 27.36
N PRO A 54 -7.62 -25.00 26.12
CA PRO A 54 -6.22 -24.70 25.86
C PRO A 54 -5.85 -23.36 26.51
N GLN A 55 -4.71 -23.34 27.20
CA GLN A 55 -4.15 -22.11 27.74
C GLN A 55 -3.68 -21.23 26.58
N ILE A 56 -4.20 -20.01 26.51
CA ILE A 56 -3.79 -19.05 25.50
C ILE A 56 -2.68 -18.18 26.09
N HIS A 57 -1.51 -18.24 25.48
CA HIS A 57 -0.38 -17.36 25.81
C HIS A 57 -0.49 -16.10 24.96
N LEU A 58 -0.88 -14.99 25.58
CA LEU A 58 -0.94 -13.70 24.92
C LEU A 58 0.29 -12.88 25.35
N SER A 59 1.13 -12.53 24.39
CA SER A 59 2.24 -11.60 24.64
C SER A 59 1.75 -10.17 24.39
N ILE A 60 1.83 -9.31 25.39
CA ILE A 60 1.40 -7.90 25.29
C ILE A 60 2.22 -7.21 24.19
N ILE A 61 3.53 -7.43 24.21
CA ILE A 61 4.46 -6.74 23.31
C ILE A 61 4.25 -7.23 21.87
N LEU A 62 4.19 -8.54 21.64
CA LEU A 62 4.18 -9.11 20.29
C LEU A 62 2.78 -9.23 19.68
N HIS A 63 1.72 -9.21 20.48
CA HIS A 63 0.34 -9.36 19.97
C HIS A 63 -0.47 -8.09 20.12
N LEU A 64 -0.50 -7.50 21.32
CA LEU A 64 -1.42 -6.38 21.59
C LEU A 64 -0.97 -5.08 20.90
N ILE A 65 0.34 -4.82 20.91
CA ILE A 65 0.90 -3.61 20.30
C ILE A 65 0.73 -3.60 18.77
N PRO A 66 1.15 -4.65 18.02
CA PRO A 66 0.88 -4.72 16.58
C PRO A 66 -0.60 -4.66 16.24
N LEU A 67 -1.46 -5.32 17.03
CA LEU A 67 -2.90 -5.27 16.83
C LEU A 67 -3.45 -3.84 16.96
N ASN A 68 -2.97 -3.07 17.94
CA ASN A 68 -3.30 -1.65 18.07
C ASN A 68 -2.86 -0.86 16.82
N VAL A 69 -1.64 -1.09 16.32
CA VAL A 69 -1.15 -0.43 15.11
C VAL A 69 -2.00 -0.77 13.88
N VAL A 70 -2.37 -2.04 13.69
CA VAL A 70 -3.28 -2.48 12.62
C VAL A 70 -4.61 -1.71 12.71
N THR A 71 -5.16 -1.62 13.92
CA THR A 71 -6.43 -0.95 14.19
C THR A 71 -6.37 0.54 13.85
N ILE A 72 -5.32 1.24 14.26
CA ILE A 72 -5.11 2.66 13.96
C ILE A 72 -5.01 2.89 12.45
N ILE A 73 -4.19 2.10 11.75
CA ILE A 73 -4.01 2.23 10.29
C ILE A 73 -5.33 1.92 9.56
N PHE A 74 -6.07 0.91 10.02
CA PHE A 74 -7.37 0.57 9.46
C PHE A 74 -8.39 1.72 9.62
N PHE A 75 -8.44 2.37 10.79
CA PHE A 75 -9.28 3.54 10.99
C PHE A 75 -8.85 4.73 10.13
N ASN A 76 -7.54 4.95 9.97
CA ASN A 76 -7.03 5.99 9.08
C ASN A 76 -7.48 5.77 7.63
N LEU A 77 -7.47 4.51 7.15
CA LEU A 77 -7.99 4.18 5.83
C LEU A 77 -9.49 4.49 5.71
N ILE A 78 -10.29 4.08 6.70
CA ILE A 78 -11.73 4.36 6.70
C ILE A 78 -11.99 5.87 6.68
N TYR A 79 -11.26 6.63 7.49
CA TYR A 79 -11.39 8.07 7.58
C TYR A 79 -11.05 8.75 6.24
N LEU A 80 -9.92 8.36 5.63
CA LEU A 80 -9.49 8.89 4.34
C LEU A 80 -10.48 8.56 3.22
N GLU A 81 -10.96 7.31 3.13
CA GLU A 81 -11.96 6.92 2.14
C GLU A 81 -13.29 7.68 2.32
N ARG A 82 -13.74 7.86 3.57
CA ARG A 82 -14.94 8.66 3.85
C ARG A 82 -14.76 10.08 3.34
N TYR A 83 -13.63 10.70 3.67
CA TYR A 83 -13.31 12.04 3.20
C TYR A 83 -13.31 12.16 1.67
N LEU A 84 -12.64 11.23 0.97
CA LEU A 84 -12.59 11.19 -0.51
C LEU A 84 -13.98 10.95 -1.13
N SER A 85 -14.82 10.12 -0.51
CA SER A 85 -16.18 9.87 -0.99
C SER A 85 -17.10 11.10 -0.86
N VAL A 86 -16.89 11.92 0.19
CA VAL A 86 -17.62 13.18 0.38
C VAL A 86 -17.09 14.25 -0.57
N ALA A 87 -15.77 14.28 -0.76
CA ALA A 87 -15.10 15.14 -1.75
C ALA A 87 -15.69 14.96 -3.15
N SER A 88 -15.67 13.71 -3.63
CA SER A 88 -16.09 13.35 -4.98
C SER A 88 -17.57 13.62 -5.24
N ARG A 89 -18.43 13.46 -4.22
CA ARG A 89 -19.87 13.75 -4.33
C ARG A 89 -20.17 15.24 -4.44
N LYS A 90 -19.41 16.12 -3.76
CA LYS A 90 -19.65 17.57 -3.81
C LYS A 90 -19.13 18.23 -5.08
N THR A 91 -18.10 17.66 -5.72
CA THR A 91 -17.65 18.10 -7.05
C THR A 91 -18.58 17.66 -8.18
N MET A 92 -19.49 16.70 -7.93
CA MET A 92 -20.57 16.28 -8.84
C MET A 92 -21.91 16.94 -8.46
N MET A 93 -21.98 18.27 -8.42
CA MET A 93 -23.27 18.97 -8.60
C MET A 93 -23.53 19.14 -10.11
N PRO A 94 -24.80 19.09 -10.55
CA PRO A 94 -25.12 18.80 -11.95
C PRO A 94 -24.77 20.01 -12.83
N VAL A 95 -23.71 19.87 -13.64
CA VAL A 95 -23.60 20.65 -14.87
C VAL A 95 -24.82 20.28 -15.72
N LYS A 96 -25.69 21.26 -16.02
CA LYS A 96 -26.85 21.10 -16.90
C LYS A 96 -26.43 20.34 -18.15
N ALA A 97 -26.89 19.09 -18.28
CA ALA A 97 -26.63 18.24 -19.42
C ALA A 97 -27.48 18.71 -20.62
N GLY A 98 -27.00 19.74 -21.31
CA GLY A 98 -27.43 20.08 -22.65
C GLY A 98 -26.54 19.36 -23.67
N GLY A 99 -26.95 18.19 -24.13
CA GLY A 99 -26.21 17.46 -25.15
C GLY A 99 -26.82 16.11 -25.46
N LYS A 100 -27.56 16.02 -26.57
CA LYS A 100 -28.25 14.82 -27.03
C LYS A 100 -27.24 13.73 -27.44
N SER A 101 -27.52 12.50 -26.97
CA SER A 101 -27.28 11.22 -27.66
C SER A 101 -25.86 10.87 -28.16
N LEU A 102 -24.91 10.68 -27.23
CA LEU A 102 -23.71 9.85 -27.45
C LEU A 102 -23.41 8.91 -26.25
N SER A 103 -24.21 8.96 -25.17
CA SER A 103 -23.88 8.28 -23.91
C SER A 103 -24.20 6.79 -23.87
N LYS A 104 -25.04 6.25 -24.77
CA LYS A 104 -25.40 4.83 -24.73
C LYS A 104 -24.22 3.91 -25.12
N THR A 105 -23.40 4.33 -26.08
CA THR A 105 -22.23 3.56 -26.55
C THR A 105 -21.10 3.54 -25.51
N VAL A 106 -20.89 4.65 -24.79
CA VAL A 106 -19.88 4.76 -23.72
C VAL A 106 -20.31 3.98 -22.46
N GLN A 107 -21.60 3.95 -22.14
CA GLN A 107 -22.11 3.16 -20.99
C GLN A 107 -22.08 1.66 -21.26
N PHE A 108 -22.31 1.23 -22.50
CA PHE A 108 -22.20 -0.18 -22.88
C PHE A 108 -20.73 -0.65 -22.91
N ALA A 109 -19.82 0.19 -23.41
CA ALA A 109 -18.39 0.00 -23.27
C ALA A 109 -18.01 -0.16 -21.79
N GLN A 110 -18.36 0.79 -20.94
CA GLN A 110 -17.99 0.81 -19.52
C GLN A 110 -18.55 -0.39 -18.72
N SER A 111 -19.68 -0.97 -19.16
CA SER A 111 -20.23 -2.21 -18.57
C SER A 111 -19.47 -3.48 -18.99
N ILE A 112 -18.77 -3.47 -20.12
CA ILE A 112 -17.91 -4.57 -20.60
C ILE A 112 -16.49 -4.48 -19.97
N TYR A 113 -15.99 -3.25 -19.73
CA TYR A 113 -14.68 -2.99 -19.10
C TYR A 113 -14.58 -3.37 -17.61
N GLY A 114 -15.69 -3.61 -16.92
CA GLY A 114 -15.71 -3.73 -15.45
C GLY A 114 -15.39 -5.11 -14.86
N GLY A 115 -15.22 -6.16 -15.67
CA GLY A 115 -14.95 -7.51 -15.16
C GLY A 115 -14.49 -8.53 -16.21
N SER A 116 -15.11 -8.52 -17.40
CA SER A 116 -14.72 -9.45 -18.49
C SER A 116 -13.32 -9.14 -19.02
N LEU A 117 -13.01 -7.86 -19.22
CA LEU A 117 -11.68 -7.45 -19.68
C LEU A 117 -10.58 -7.81 -18.68
N GLY A 118 -10.86 -7.77 -17.38
CA GLY A 118 -9.92 -8.22 -16.36
C GLY A 118 -9.61 -9.71 -16.47
N ILE A 119 -10.61 -10.54 -16.75
CA ILE A 119 -10.44 -11.99 -16.97
C ILE A 119 -9.71 -12.25 -18.29
N ILE A 120 -10.06 -11.54 -19.37
CA ILE A 120 -9.39 -11.66 -20.67
C ILE A 120 -7.92 -11.24 -20.56
N LEU A 121 -7.63 -10.12 -19.90
CA LEU A 121 -6.26 -9.67 -19.61
C LEU A 121 -5.53 -10.68 -18.73
N LEU A 122 -6.15 -11.19 -17.68
CA LEU A 122 -5.55 -12.21 -16.81
C LEU A 122 -5.23 -13.49 -17.58
N PHE A 123 -6.14 -13.94 -18.45
CA PHE A 123 -5.96 -15.14 -19.26
C PHE A 123 -4.91 -14.92 -20.35
N ALA A 124 -4.89 -13.74 -20.98
CA ALA A 124 -3.86 -13.34 -21.91
C ALA A 124 -2.49 -13.27 -21.24
N PHE A 125 -2.41 -12.68 -20.03
CA PHE A 125 -1.17 -12.58 -19.27
C PHE A 125 -0.68 -13.95 -18.79
N SER A 126 -1.59 -14.81 -18.33
CA SER A 126 -1.29 -16.20 -17.95
C SER A 126 -0.79 -16.99 -19.16
N SER A 127 -1.44 -16.86 -20.32
CA SER A 127 -0.99 -17.48 -21.58
C SER A 127 0.37 -16.95 -22.02
N LEU A 128 0.65 -15.66 -21.83
CA LEU A 128 1.93 -15.03 -22.14
C LEU A 128 3.04 -15.55 -21.20
N ILE A 129 2.75 -15.70 -19.90
CA ILE A 129 3.66 -16.32 -18.92
C ILE A 129 3.94 -17.77 -19.30
N THR A 130 2.91 -18.55 -19.62
CA THR A 130 3.05 -19.94 -20.07
C THR A 130 3.87 -20.02 -21.36
N PHE A 131 3.67 -19.10 -22.31
CA PHE A 131 4.46 -18.98 -23.53
C PHE A 131 5.93 -18.65 -23.23
N ILE A 132 6.20 -17.75 -22.28
CA ILE A 132 7.55 -17.43 -21.78
C ILE A 132 8.23 -18.65 -21.15
N LEU A 133 7.49 -19.45 -20.40
CA LEU A 133 8.01 -20.63 -19.71
C LEU A 133 8.26 -21.82 -20.65
N ILE A 134 7.44 -22.00 -21.69
CA ILE A 134 7.53 -23.16 -22.60
C ILE A 134 8.58 -22.96 -23.70
N CYS A 135 8.76 -21.72 -24.20
CA CYS A 135 9.69 -21.43 -25.31
C CYS A 135 10.68 -20.30 -25.00
N PRO A 136 11.52 -20.44 -23.96
CA PRO A 136 12.44 -19.39 -23.54
C PRO A 136 13.46 -19.02 -24.62
N SER A 137 13.92 -20.00 -25.40
CA SER A 137 14.93 -19.80 -26.44
C SER A 137 14.39 -19.05 -27.66
N THR A 138 13.14 -19.29 -28.07
CA THR A 138 12.50 -18.59 -29.20
C THR A 138 12.20 -17.14 -28.87
N LEU A 139 11.73 -16.86 -27.65
CA LEU A 139 11.51 -15.50 -27.18
C LEU A 139 12.83 -14.74 -27.04
N HIS A 140 13.85 -15.36 -26.45
CA HIS A 140 15.17 -14.75 -26.36
C HIS A 140 15.71 -14.39 -27.75
N LYS A 141 15.64 -15.32 -28.72
CA LYS A 141 16.05 -15.04 -30.10
C LYS A 141 15.22 -13.94 -30.75
N PHE A 142 13.90 -13.98 -30.64
CA PHE A 142 13.03 -12.92 -31.17
C PHE A 142 13.37 -11.55 -30.58
N VAL A 143 13.58 -11.45 -29.26
CA VAL A 143 13.95 -10.20 -28.59
C VAL A 143 15.33 -9.72 -29.02
N VAL A 144 16.31 -10.63 -29.11
CA VAL A 144 17.67 -10.32 -29.59
C VAL A 144 17.65 -9.88 -31.05
N ASP A 145 16.89 -10.56 -31.91
CA ASP A 145 16.74 -10.21 -33.32
C ASP A 145 16.04 -8.87 -33.47
N LEU A 146 14.98 -8.61 -32.71
CA LEU A 146 14.27 -7.33 -32.69
C LEU A 146 15.15 -6.19 -32.13
N TYR A 147 16.03 -6.50 -31.18
CA TYR A 147 17.04 -5.57 -30.63
C TYR A 147 18.14 -5.23 -31.65
N TRP A 148 18.66 -6.23 -32.36
CA TRP A 148 19.75 -6.05 -33.33
C TRP A 148 19.28 -5.52 -34.68
N SER A 149 18.06 -5.85 -35.11
CA SER A 149 17.54 -5.47 -36.44
C SER A 149 16.86 -4.10 -36.47
N ASN A 150 16.37 -3.59 -35.33
CA ASN A 150 15.49 -2.42 -35.34
C ASN A 150 16.11 -1.21 -34.61
N ILE A 151 16.45 -0.18 -35.39
CA ILE A 151 17.10 1.04 -34.89
C ILE A 151 16.23 1.80 -33.86
N LEU A 152 14.91 1.70 -33.97
CA LEU A 152 13.98 2.34 -33.04
C LEU A 152 14.04 1.69 -31.65
N PHE A 153 14.08 0.36 -31.58
CA PHE A 153 14.19 -0.36 -30.31
C PHE A 153 15.51 -0.06 -29.62
N LYS A 154 16.62 -0.05 -30.37
CA LYS A 154 17.93 0.35 -29.85
C LYS A 154 17.92 1.78 -29.30
N SER A 155 17.30 2.72 -30.02
CA SER A 155 17.18 4.12 -29.59
C SER A 155 16.32 4.28 -28.33
N ILE A 156 15.20 3.55 -28.21
CA ILE A 156 14.32 3.59 -27.03
C ILE A 156 15.02 3.03 -25.80
N ILE A 157 15.79 1.95 -25.95
CA ILE A 157 16.52 1.34 -24.85
C ILE A 157 17.64 2.28 -24.37
N GLU A 158 18.37 2.91 -25.29
CA GLU A 158 19.43 3.84 -24.91
C GLU A 158 18.86 5.09 -24.22
N TRP A 159 17.72 5.59 -24.70
CA TRP A 159 16.99 6.68 -24.05
C TRP A 159 16.48 6.30 -22.65
N THR A 160 15.91 5.09 -22.48
CA THR A 160 15.47 4.62 -21.15
C THR A 160 16.65 4.37 -20.21
N ARG A 161 17.79 3.89 -20.70
CA ARG A 161 19.04 3.77 -19.93
C ARG A 161 19.52 5.13 -19.44
N GLN A 162 19.51 6.12 -20.31
CA GLN A 162 19.92 7.49 -19.98
C GLN A 162 18.99 8.12 -18.95
N ILE A 163 17.67 7.98 -19.12
CA ILE A 163 16.67 8.43 -18.13
C ILE A 163 16.84 7.73 -16.79
N ASN A 164 17.04 6.42 -16.80
CA ASN A 164 17.23 5.67 -15.55
C ASN A 164 18.49 6.13 -14.81
N SER A 165 19.60 6.32 -15.53
CA SER A 165 20.86 6.82 -14.94
C SER A 165 20.73 8.24 -14.40
N SER A 166 20.03 9.13 -15.10
CA SER A 166 19.82 10.51 -14.65
C SER A 166 18.88 10.59 -13.45
N LEU A 167 17.80 9.80 -13.45
CA LEU A 167 16.89 9.69 -12.31
C LEU A 167 17.59 9.13 -11.08
N ILE A 168 18.40 8.08 -11.22
CA ILE A 168 19.20 7.52 -10.12
C ILE A 168 20.20 8.55 -9.60
N GLY A 169 20.87 9.30 -10.47
CA GLY A 169 21.79 10.37 -10.08
C GLY A 169 21.08 11.48 -9.28
N ILE A 170 19.90 11.93 -9.74
CA ILE A 170 19.11 12.96 -9.08
C ILE A 170 18.54 12.46 -7.76
N LEU A 171 17.94 11.28 -7.72
CA LEU A 171 17.38 10.72 -6.49
C LEU A 171 18.48 10.41 -5.47
N SER A 172 19.63 9.89 -5.89
CA SER A 172 20.75 9.62 -4.98
C SER A 172 21.33 10.91 -4.43
N SER A 173 21.53 11.94 -5.25
CA SER A 173 21.95 13.26 -4.80
C SER A 173 20.95 13.86 -3.80
N PHE A 174 19.65 13.80 -4.10
CA PHE A 174 18.61 14.26 -3.20
C PHE A 174 18.60 13.47 -1.88
N ALA A 175 18.71 12.13 -1.95
CA ALA A 175 18.75 11.28 -0.77
C ALA A 175 19.99 11.55 0.10
N ILE A 176 21.16 11.75 -0.51
CA ILE A 176 22.41 12.10 0.18
C ILE A 176 22.27 13.49 0.82
N SER A 177 21.75 14.48 0.09
CA SER A 177 21.54 15.82 0.62
C SER A 177 20.54 15.83 1.76
N PHE A 178 19.41 15.13 1.61
CA PHE A 178 18.40 14.98 2.65
C PHE A 178 18.99 14.29 3.88
N ARG A 179 19.72 13.18 3.69
CA ARG A 179 20.41 12.48 4.76
C ARG A 179 21.35 13.42 5.50
N ASN A 180 22.20 14.16 4.79
CA ASN A 180 23.17 15.07 5.39
C ASN A 180 22.50 16.22 6.15
N SER A 181 21.42 16.79 5.61
CA SER A 181 20.64 17.86 6.26
C SER A 181 19.98 17.40 7.56
N ILE A 182 19.56 16.13 7.64
CA ILE A 182 18.93 15.59 8.84
C ILE A 182 19.96 14.89 9.74
N TRP A 183 21.15 14.54 9.25
CA TRP A 183 22.17 13.82 10.01
C TRP A 183 22.58 14.55 11.28
N GLY A 184 22.66 15.89 11.27
CA GLY A 184 22.93 16.68 12.47
C GLY A 184 21.86 16.55 13.57
N LEU A 185 20.60 16.35 13.18
CA LEU A 185 19.48 16.12 14.09
C LEU A 185 19.39 14.65 14.53
N ILE A 186 19.67 13.72 13.61
CA ILE A 186 19.59 12.28 13.86
C ILE A 186 20.80 11.77 14.64
N LYS A 187 22.01 12.30 14.44
CA LYS A 187 23.24 11.74 15.05
C LYS A 187 23.14 11.54 16.58
N PRO A 188 22.80 12.57 17.39
CA PRO A 188 22.67 12.38 18.83
C PRO A 188 21.47 11.47 19.22
N LEU A 189 20.40 11.48 18.41
CA LEU A 189 19.27 10.57 18.58
C LEU A 189 19.65 9.12 18.22
N SER A 190 20.54 8.93 17.26
CA SER A 190 20.94 7.64 16.73
C SER A 190 21.87 6.92 17.68
N GLU A 191 22.79 7.63 18.34
CA GLU A 191 23.65 7.05 19.37
C GLU A 191 22.83 6.60 20.57
N THR A 192 21.84 7.40 20.98
CA THR A 192 20.90 7.03 22.04
C THR A 192 19.97 5.88 21.64
N LEU A 193 19.42 5.89 20.41
CA LEU A 193 18.61 4.79 19.87
C LEU A 193 19.40 3.50 19.65
N LEU A 194 20.67 3.55 19.28
CA LEU A 194 21.51 2.37 19.09
C LEU A 194 21.79 1.68 20.43
N ASN A 195 21.95 2.46 21.50
CA ASN A 195 22.15 1.97 22.86
C ASN A 195 20.85 1.54 23.56
N LEU A 196 19.69 1.81 22.96
CA LEU A 196 18.41 1.35 23.50
C LEU A 196 18.28 -0.18 23.43
N ASP A 197 17.67 -0.75 24.46
CA ASP A 197 17.26 -2.16 24.46
C ASP A 197 16.28 -2.44 23.31
N VAL A 198 16.28 -3.68 22.82
CA VAL A 198 15.49 -4.16 21.67
C VAL A 198 14.00 -3.92 21.89
N ILE A 199 13.53 -4.06 23.14
CA ILE A 199 12.14 -3.75 23.53
C ILE A 199 11.80 -2.29 23.20
N TRP A 200 12.65 -1.34 23.60
CA TRP A 200 12.38 0.08 23.37
C TRP A 200 12.50 0.45 21.89
N LYS A 201 13.43 -0.15 21.15
CA LYS A 201 13.52 0.01 19.69
C LYS A 201 12.23 -0.44 19.01
N TYR A 202 11.69 -1.59 19.42
CA TYR A 202 10.44 -2.11 18.90
C TYR A 202 9.23 -1.21 19.23
N LEU A 203 9.13 -0.73 20.47
CA LEU A 203 8.05 0.17 20.89
C LEU A 203 8.06 1.48 20.10
N ILE A 204 9.24 2.09 19.92
CA ILE A 204 9.39 3.31 19.12
C ILE A 204 8.99 3.04 17.67
N TYR A 205 9.45 1.93 17.09
CA TYR A 205 9.10 1.52 15.73
C TYR A 205 7.58 1.38 15.53
N GLN A 206 6.91 0.68 16.45
CA GLN A 206 5.46 0.49 16.41
C GLN A 206 4.70 1.83 16.52
N ASN A 207 5.19 2.72 17.40
CA ASN A 207 4.59 4.03 17.59
C ASN A 207 4.74 4.93 16.35
N ILE A 208 5.92 4.93 15.71
CA ILE A 208 6.18 5.66 14.46
C ILE A 208 5.24 5.17 13.36
N ILE A 209 5.08 3.85 13.19
CA ILE A 209 4.21 3.27 12.17
C ILE A 209 2.74 3.63 12.42
N ALA A 210 2.30 3.78 13.66
CA ALA A 210 0.94 4.23 13.95
C ALA A 210 0.75 5.74 13.68
N TRP A 211 1.68 6.58 14.14
CA TRP A 211 1.51 8.03 14.14
C TRP A 211 1.81 8.68 12.81
N VAL A 212 2.83 8.24 12.08
CA VAL A 212 3.22 8.86 10.81
C VAL A 212 2.09 8.79 9.77
N PRO A 213 1.47 7.64 9.48
CA PRO A 213 0.32 7.58 8.58
C PRO A 213 -0.86 8.41 9.09
N SER A 214 -1.11 8.42 10.40
CA SER A 214 -2.21 9.18 11.01
C SER A 214 -2.05 10.69 10.77
N THR A 215 -0.87 11.23 11.08
CA THR A 215 -0.55 12.65 10.87
C THR A 215 -0.61 13.04 9.40
N ILE A 216 -0.11 12.21 8.50
CA ILE A 216 -0.20 12.42 7.04
C ILE A 216 -1.67 12.50 6.61
N VAL A 217 -2.51 11.54 7.03
CA VAL A 217 -3.94 11.52 6.71
C VAL A 217 -4.64 12.77 7.24
N LEU A 218 -4.37 13.17 8.48
CA LEU A 218 -4.97 14.37 9.08
C LEU A 218 -4.56 15.65 8.34
N VAL A 219 -3.28 15.80 8.01
CA VAL A 219 -2.77 16.96 7.26
C VAL A 219 -3.39 17.00 5.87
N TYR A 220 -3.46 15.85 5.18
CA TYR A 220 -4.08 15.75 3.86
C TYR A 220 -5.55 16.18 3.89
N VAL A 221 -6.32 15.63 4.84
CA VAL A 221 -7.74 15.96 5.00
C VAL A 221 -7.93 17.44 5.34
N LYS A 222 -7.19 17.96 6.32
CA LYS A 222 -7.25 19.37 6.73
C LYS A 222 -6.90 20.32 5.58
N HIS A 223 -5.87 19.99 4.79
CA HIS A 223 -5.49 20.80 3.64
C HIS A 223 -6.60 20.84 2.59
N GLY A 224 -7.18 19.68 2.27
CA GLY A 224 -8.27 19.63 1.30
C GLY A 224 -9.57 20.29 1.80
N GLU A 225 -9.87 20.25 3.11
CA GLU A 225 -10.99 21.01 3.69
C GLU A 225 -10.76 22.52 3.60
N ARG A 226 -9.54 23.00 3.87
CA ARG A 226 -9.20 24.42 3.78
C ARG A 226 -9.36 24.96 2.35
N ARG A 227 -8.91 24.20 1.34
CA ARG A 227 -9.12 24.55 -0.07
C ARG A 227 -10.60 24.63 -0.44
N ARG A 228 -11.47 23.83 0.18
CA ARG A 228 -12.93 23.87 -0.06
C ARG A 228 -13.66 25.01 0.63
N LYS A 229 -13.12 25.59 1.69
CA LYS A 229 -13.71 26.76 2.36
C LYS A 229 -13.39 28.08 1.65
N THR A 230 -12.43 28.06 0.74
CA THR A 230 -11.90 29.25 0.03
C THR A 230 -12.27 29.27 -1.45
N ALA A 231 -12.96 28.23 -1.94
CA ALA A 231 -13.55 28.12 -3.27
C ALA A 231 -15.07 28.20 -3.15
#